data_AF-A0A9P8PQP0-F1
#
_entry.id   AF-A0A9P8PQP0-F1
#
_cell.length_a   1.000
_cell.length_b   1.000
_cell.length_c   1.000
_cell.angle_alpha   90.00
_cell.angle_beta   90.00
_cell.angle_gamma   90.00
#
_symmetry.space_group_name_H-M   'P 1'
#
loop_
_entity.id
_entity.type
_entity.pdbx_description
1 polymer ?
#
loop_
_entity_poly.entity_id
_entity_poly.type
_entity_poly.pdbx_seq_one_letter_code
_entity_poly.pdbx_strand_id
1 'polypeptide(L)' 'RVRSNVVLGQLLGMADNVTFELMNNYQAKNVIKYVPWGPPKETKEYLLRRLEENGDAVRSDNGWPFFKQVLAALWRRARQ' A
#
# COMPACT_ATOMS: atom_id res chain seq x y z
N ARG A 1 -15.94 27.95 12.42
CA ARG A 1 -14.94 26.86 12.26
C ARG A 1 -15.67 25.54 12.39
N VAL A 2 -15.96 24.85 11.28
CA VAL A 2 -16.66 23.55 11.31
C VAL A 2 -15.77 22.57 12.07
N ARG A 3 -16.20 22.16 13.27
CA ARG A 3 -15.58 21.03 13.98
C ARG A 3 -16.17 19.76 13.35
N SER A 4 -15.60 19.33 12.24
CA SER A 4 -15.95 18.04 11.68
C SER A 4 -15.42 16.97 12.63
N ASN A 5 -16.33 16.23 13.27
CA ASN A 5 -16.01 15.06 14.10
C ASN A 5 -15.66 13.83 13.24
N VAL A 6 -15.02 14.06 12.10
CA VAL A 6 -14.64 13.01 11.15
C VAL A 6 -13.19 12.65 11.40
N VAL A 7 -12.94 11.35 11.52
CA VAL A 7 -11.60 10.77 11.66
C VAL A 7 -11.34 9.93 10.41
N LEU A 8 -10.20 10.16 9.78
CA LEU A 8 -9.76 9.40 8.62
C LEU A 8 -8.93 8.21 9.08
N GLY A 9 -9.32 7.00 8.68
CA GLY A 9 -8.55 5.79 8.93
C GLY A 9 -7.79 5.34 7.68
N GLN A 10 -6.49 5.09 7.81
CA GLN A 10 -5.65 4.58 6.74
C GLN A 10 -5.01 3.25 7.14
N LEU A 11 -5.06 2.24 6.26
CA LEU A 11 -4.36 0.97 6.46
C LEU A 11 -2.85 1.21 6.46
N LEU A 12 -2.14 0.67 7.45
CA LEU A 12 -0.69 0.80 7.53
C LEU A 12 -0.01 0.14 6.32
N GLY A 13 0.98 0.83 5.73
CA GLY A 13 1.73 0.36 4.56
C GLY A 13 1.02 0.60 3.23
N MET A 14 -0.11 1.30 3.24
CA MET A 14 -0.89 1.68 2.06
C MET A 14 -1.05 3.19 2.01
N ALA A 15 -1.02 3.78 0.80
CA ALA A 15 -1.34 5.18 0.52
C ALA A 15 -0.74 6.22 1.52
N ASP A 16 0.48 5.96 2.00
CA ASP A 16 1.12 6.81 3.01
C ASP A 16 1.47 8.20 2.47
N ASN A 17 1.76 8.30 1.17
CA ASN A 17 1.93 9.56 0.45
C ASN A 17 0.70 10.47 0.55
N VAL A 18 -0.50 9.91 0.37
CA VAL A 18 -1.76 10.66 0.50
C VAL A 18 -1.95 11.15 1.93
N THR A 19 -1.66 10.29 2.92
CA THR A 19 -1.73 10.69 4.33
C THR A 19 -0.78 11.85 4.64
N PHE A 20 0.45 11.79 4.14
CA PHE A 20 1.44 12.84 4.32
C PHE A 20 0.99 14.17 3.69
N GLU A 21 0.46 14.13 2.47
CA GLU A 21 -0.07 15.30 1.78
C GLU A 21 -1.25 15.92 2.53
N LEU A 22 -2.20 15.09 3.01
CA LEU A 22 -3.35 15.54 3.80
C LEU A 22 -2.92 16.26 5.09
N MET A 23 -1.90 15.74 5.77
CA MET A 23 -1.40 16.35 7.01
C MET A 23 -0.67 17.68 6.73
N ASN A 24 0.19 17.71 5.72
CA ASN A 24 1.07 18.87 5.47
C ASN A 24 0.38 20.00 4.72
N ASN A 25 -0.39 19.68 3.68
CA ASN A 25 -0.98 20.68 2.79
C ASN A 25 -2.39 21.08 3.24
N TYR A 26 -3.15 20.14 3.81
CA TYR A 26 -4.56 20.34 4.17
C TYR A 26 -4.80 20.41 5.68
N GLN A 27 -3.73 20.38 6.49
CA GLN A 27 -3.78 20.47 7.96
C GLN A 27 -4.74 19.44 8.60
N ALA A 28 -4.85 18.25 7.99
CA ALA A 28 -5.68 17.18 8.52
C ALA A 28 -5.08 16.67 9.85
N LYS A 29 -5.80 16.87 10.96
CA LYS A 29 -5.33 16.51 12.31
C LYS A 29 -5.89 15.18 12.82
N ASN A 30 -6.99 14.72 12.26
CA ASN A 30 -7.71 13.52 12.72
C ASN A 30 -7.45 12.34 11.77
N VAL A 31 -6.19 11.94 11.62
CA VAL A 31 -5.82 10.77 10.81
C VAL A 31 -5.26 9.68 11.71
N ILE A 32 -5.81 8.48 11.61
CA ILE A 32 -5.38 7.30 12.36
C ILE A 32 -4.88 6.21 11.41
N LYS A 33 -3.92 5.42 11.87
CA LYS A 33 -3.43 4.26 11.14
C LYS A 33 -4.05 2.98 11.70
N TYR A 34 -4.71 2.21 10.84
CA TYR A 34 -5.19 0.88 11.16
C TYR A 34 -4.03 -0.10 11.02
N VAL A 35 -3.58 -0.62 12.16
CA VAL A 35 -2.41 -1.49 12.25
C VAL A 35 -2.86 -2.91 12.59
N PRO A 36 -2.78 -3.87 11.65
CA PRO A 36 -2.92 -5.28 11.98
C PRO A 36 -1.72 -5.72 12.84
N TRP A 37 -1.97 -6.39 13.96
CA TRP A 37 -0.93 -6.88 14.86
C TRP A 37 -1.20 -8.34 15.24
N GLY A 38 -0.14 -9.15 15.30
CA GLY A 38 -0.19 -10.54 15.74
C GLY A 38 0.70 -11.47 14.90
N PRO A 39 0.81 -12.75 15.30
CA PRO A 39 1.52 -13.78 14.55
C PRO A 39 1.00 -13.94 13.12
N PRO A 40 1.82 -14.45 12.17
CA PRO A 40 1.43 -14.58 10.76
C PRO A 40 0.14 -15.39 10.52
N LYS A 41 -0.12 -16.41 11.35
CA LYS A 41 -1.33 -17.25 11.23
C LYS A 41 -2.60 -16.46 11.51
N GLU A 42 -2.56 -15.50 12.43
CA GLU A 42 -3.70 -14.67 12.82
C GLU A 42 -3.91 -13.51 11.85
N THR A 43 -2.84 -13.03 11.20
CA THR A 43 -2.89 -11.91 10.25
C THR A 43 -3.10 -12.34 8.79
N LYS A 44 -3.04 -13.65 8.49
CA LYS A 44 -3.19 -14.20 7.13
C LYS A 44 -4.43 -13.68 6.40
N GLU A 45 -5.60 -13.69 7.04
CA GLU A 45 -6.85 -13.26 6.42
C GLU A 45 -6.88 -11.76 6.11
N TYR A 46 -6.18 -10.94 6.92
CA TYR A 46 -5.98 -9.54 6.59
C TYR A 46 -5.11 -9.38 5.35
N LEU A 47 -3.99 -10.12 5.28
CA LEU A 47 -3.06 -10.07 4.15
C LEU A 47 -3.73 -10.53 2.85
N LEU A 48 -4.54 -11.58 2.88
CA LEU A 48 -5.27 -12.05 1.70
C LEU A 48 -6.17 -10.94 1.13
N ARG A 49 -6.96 -10.26 1.97
CA ARG A 49 -7.80 -9.14 1.53
C ARG A 49 -6.99 -7.97 0.96
N ARG A 50 -5.77 -7.73 1.47
CA ARG A 50 -4.87 -6.69 0.92
C ARG A 50 -4.29 -7.09 -0.44
N LEU A 51 -3.96 -8.38 -0.61
CA LEU A 51 -3.53 -8.91 -1.90
C LEU A 51 -4.64 -8.82 -2.95
N GLU A 52 -5.89 -9.02 -2.56
CA GLU A 52 -7.06 -8.86 -3.45
C GLU A 52 -7.31 -7.38 -3.80
N GLU A 53 -7.31 -6.49 -2.81
CA GLU A 53 -7.50 -5.03 -3.01
C GLU A 53 -6.40 -4.43 -3.89
N ASN A 54 -5.15 -4.76 -3.61
CA ASN A 54 -4.01 -4.35 -4.42
C ASN A 54 -3.85 -5.23 -5.67
N GLY A 55 -4.69 -6.25 -5.81
CA GLY A 55 -4.62 -7.24 -6.86
C GLY A 55 -4.82 -6.63 -8.23
N ASP A 56 -5.52 -5.51 -8.36
CA ASP A 56 -5.66 -4.81 -9.65
C ASP A 56 -4.35 -4.14 -10.10
N ALA A 57 -3.52 -3.67 -9.17
CA ALA A 57 -2.16 -3.22 -9.50
C ALA A 57 -1.28 -4.40 -9.95
N VAL A 58 -1.41 -5.56 -9.31
CA VAL A 58 -0.64 -6.78 -9.65
C VAL A 58 -1.17 -7.47 -10.92
N ARG A 59 -2.48 -7.40 -11.20
CA ARG A 59 -3.09 -7.98 -12.41
C ARG A 59 -2.66 -7.26 -13.68
N SER A 60 -2.40 -5.95 -13.60
CA SER A 60 -1.86 -5.19 -14.72
C SER A 60 -0.45 -5.64 -15.13
N ASP A 61 0.32 -6.21 -14.19
CA ASP A 61 1.66 -6.75 -14.45
C ASP A 61 1.66 -8.20 -14.95
N ASN A 62 0.53 -8.91 -15.02
CA ASN A 62 0.54 -10.30 -15.46
C ASN A 62 0.64 -10.42 -16.98
N GLY A 63 1.84 -10.75 -17.50
CA GLY A 63 2.05 -11.06 -18.92
C GLY A 63 3.49 -10.82 -19.42
N TRP A 64 3.59 -10.56 -20.72
CA TRP A 64 4.86 -10.25 -21.39
C TRP A 64 5.66 -9.07 -20.80
N PRO A 65 5.03 -7.99 -20.29
CA PRO A 65 5.74 -6.89 -19.65
C PRO A 65 6.51 -7.31 -18.39
N PHE A 66 5.93 -8.17 -17.55
CA PHE A 66 6.59 -8.66 -16.34
C PHE A 66 7.78 -9.56 -16.67
N PHE A 67 7.63 -10.46 -17.65
CA PHE A 67 8.74 -11.31 -18.10
C PHE A 67 9.94 -10.48 -18.59
N LYS A 68 9.68 -9.40 -19.35
CA LYS A 68 10.71 -8.43 -19.77
C LYS A 68 11.39 -7.75 -18.58
N GLN A 69 10.63 -7.33 -17.58
CA GLN A 69 11.17 -6.69 -16.38
C GLN A 69 12.06 -7.64 -15.56
N VAL A 70 11.65 -8.90 -15.41
CA VAL A 70 12.45 -9.94 -14.75
C VAL A 70 13.76 -10.19 -15.49
N LEU A 71 13.70 -10.40 -16.81
CA LEU A 71 14.91 -10.58 -17.61
C LEU A 71 15.84 -9.36 -17.54
N ALA A 72 15.30 -8.14 -17.61
CA ALA A 72 16.09 -6.92 -17.49
C ALA A 72 16.72 -6.74 -16.10
N ALA A 73 16.05 -7.20 -15.03
CA ALA A 73 16.60 -7.21 -13.68
C ALA A 73 17.73 -8.23 -13.55
N LEU A 74 17.55 -9.44 -14.07
CA LEU A 74 18.58 -10.49 -14.09
C LEU A 74 19.80 -10.06 -14.91
N TRP A 75 19.59 -9.44 -16.08
CA TRP A 75 20.68 -8.95 -16.92
C TRP A 75 21.44 -7.77 -16.31
N ARG A 76 20.76 -6.90 -15.55
CA ARG A 76 21.43 -5.85 -14.77
C ARG A 76 22.29 -6.45 -13.64
N ARG A 77 21.80 -7.49 -12.97
CA ARG A 77 22.56 -8.19 -11.93
C ARG A 77 23.73 -9.00 -12.48
N ALA A 78 23.63 -9.54 -13.69
CA ALA A 78 24.71 -10.28 -14.33
C ALA A 78 25.81 -9.39 -14.94
N ARG A 79 25.56 -8.08 -15.10
CA ARG A 79 26.55 -7.08 -15.55
C ARG A 79 27.17 -6.26 -14.41
N GLN A 80 26.74 -6.50 -13.18
CA GLN A 80 27.44 -6.08 -11.96
C GLN A 80 28.38 -7.21 -11.54
#